data_AF-A0A1F9DBU7-F1
#
_entry.id   AF-A0A1F9DBU7-F1
#
_cell.length_a   1.000
_cell.length_b   1.000
_cell.length_c   1.000
_cell.angle_alpha   90.00
_cell.angle_beta   90.00
_cell.angle_gamma   90.00
#
_symmetry.space_group_name_H-M   'P 1'
#
loop_
_entity.id
_entity.type
_entity.pdbx_description
1 polymer ?
#
loop_
_entity_poly.entity_id
_entity_poly.type
_entity_poly.pdbx_seq_one_letter_code
_entity_poly.pdbx_strand_id
1 'polypeptide(L)'
;MVRYIHLNPLRAGVVQSVKELDCYPWSGHSALMGKVKRVWQEKDYILGYFGKHRNRALRAYWRFVEEGRSQGRRAELMGGGLIRSLGGWSQVLSLRDRREKVSYDARILGGSDFVNLIMNEADSKLRRQLQFGGRKKTANEMIQKICVEEGVGEEELRSGSQRKKVSKLRGKLSYRFSHELGMSMAEIGRYLGVCTSAVCKAIQYYEADLKK
;
A
#
# COMPACT_ATOMS: atom_id res chain seq x y z
N MET A 1 -1.16 19.86 -18.96
CA MET A 1 -1.54 18.70 -18.12
C MET A 1 -0.91 17.39 -18.61
N VAL A 2 -0.97 17.02 -19.89
CA VAL A 2 -0.55 15.67 -20.37
C VAL A 2 0.93 15.29 -20.14
N ARG A 3 1.86 16.26 -20.10
CA ARG A 3 3.32 15.97 -20.01
C ARG A 3 3.74 15.19 -18.76
N TYR A 4 3.00 15.27 -17.64
CA TYR A 4 3.44 14.61 -16.41
C TYR A 4 3.43 13.09 -16.52
N ILE A 5 2.46 12.51 -17.24
CA ILE A 5 2.41 11.07 -17.51
C ILE A 5 3.43 10.72 -18.59
N HIS A 6 3.49 11.52 -19.64
CA HIS A 6 4.31 11.21 -20.82
C HIS A 6 5.80 11.17 -20.52
N LEU A 7 6.26 11.98 -19.55
CA LEU A 7 7.65 12.00 -19.10
C LEU A 7 7.99 10.89 -18.08
N ASN A 8 7.03 10.06 -17.66
CA ASN A 8 7.30 9.00 -16.68
C ASN A 8 8.38 8.00 -17.14
N PRO A 9 8.40 7.51 -18.39
CA PRO A 9 9.47 6.61 -18.84
C PRO A 9 10.86 7.26 -18.76
N LEU A 10 10.96 8.54 -19.12
CA LEU A 10 12.20 9.32 -19.03
C LEU A 10 12.63 9.50 -17.56
N ARG A 11 11.69 9.83 -16.68
CA ARG A 11 11.96 10.02 -15.24
C ARG A 11 12.29 8.73 -14.50
N ALA A 12 11.76 7.60 -14.98
CA ALA A 12 12.06 6.28 -14.47
C ALA A 12 13.39 5.71 -15.02
N GLY A 13 14.07 6.44 -15.91
CA GLY A 13 15.32 5.99 -16.53
C GLY A 13 15.15 4.87 -17.56
N VAL A 14 13.90 4.58 -17.98
CA VAL A 14 13.60 3.56 -19.00
C VAL A 14 14.03 4.03 -20.39
N VAL A 15 13.96 5.35 -20.63
CA VAL A 15 14.51 6.03 -21.81
C VAL A 15 15.41 7.16 -21.35
N GLN A 16 16.43 7.50 -22.14
CA GLN A 16 17.47 8.48 -21.79
C GLN A 16 17.22 9.88 -22.36
N SER A 17 16.30 10.01 -23.33
CA SER A 17 16.00 11.30 -23.96
C SER A 17 14.53 11.40 -24.41
N VAL A 18 14.05 12.63 -24.63
CA VAL A 18 12.73 12.86 -25.23
C VAL A 18 12.69 12.35 -26.68
N LYS A 19 13.83 12.38 -27.39
CA LYS A 19 13.94 11.79 -28.73
C LYS A 19 13.69 10.27 -28.71
N GLU A 20 14.17 9.57 -27.69
CA GLU A 20 13.86 8.15 -27.50
C GLU A 20 12.39 7.95 -27.07
N LEU A 21 11.87 8.86 -26.24
CA LEU A 21 10.47 8.88 -25.84
C LEU A 21 9.52 9.02 -27.04
N ASP A 22 9.89 9.78 -28.08
CA ASP A 22 9.11 9.98 -29.32
C ASP A 22 8.67 8.64 -29.93
N CYS A 23 9.50 7.61 -29.82
CA CYS A 23 9.27 6.28 -30.38
C CYS A 23 8.86 5.24 -29.32
N TYR A 24 8.79 5.61 -28.03
CA TYR A 24 8.54 4.64 -26.96
C TYR A 24 7.09 4.10 -27.01
N PRO A 25 6.90 2.78 -27.19
CA PRO A 25 5.58 2.19 -27.47
C PRO A 25 4.65 2.10 -26.25
N TRP A 26 5.14 2.39 -25.04
CA TRP A 26 4.33 2.33 -23.82
C TRP A 26 4.01 3.72 -23.25
N SER A 27 4.15 4.78 -24.06
CA SER A 27 3.72 6.14 -23.73
C SER A 27 2.73 6.68 -24.76
N GLY A 28 1.71 7.40 -24.30
CA GLY A 28 0.79 8.13 -25.18
C GLY A 28 1.50 9.22 -25.99
N HIS A 29 2.72 9.62 -25.60
CA HIS A 29 3.55 10.57 -26.34
C HIS A 29 3.85 10.10 -27.76
N SER A 30 4.20 8.83 -27.97
CA SER A 30 4.56 8.31 -29.30
C SER A 30 3.38 8.30 -30.28
N ALA A 31 2.15 8.23 -29.78
CA ALA A 31 0.96 8.38 -30.61
C ALA A 31 0.73 9.84 -31.02
N LEU A 32 0.93 10.79 -30.10
CA LEU A 32 0.87 12.22 -30.43
C LEU A 32 1.93 12.60 -31.45
N MET A 33 3.15 12.06 -31.32
CA MET A 33 4.24 12.24 -32.29
C MET A 33 4.01 11.50 -33.61
N GLY A 34 2.94 10.69 -33.72
CA GLY A 34 2.61 9.93 -34.93
C GLY A 34 3.56 8.77 -35.22
N LYS A 35 4.41 8.37 -34.26
CA LYS A 35 5.38 7.27 -34.41
C LYS A 35 4.75 5.90 -34.16
N VAL A 36 3.75 5.84 -33.30
CA VAL A 36 2.99 4.61 -32.99
C VAL A 36 1.51 4.85 -33.20
N LYS A 37 0.89 4.10 -34.11
CA LYS A 37 -0.54 4.22 -34.40
C LYS A 37 -1.35 3.58 -33.28
N ARG A 38 -2.30 4.34 -32.71
CA ARG A 38 -3.28 3.86 -31.73
C ARG A 38 -4.66 4.36 -32.14
N VAL A 39 -5.60 3.45 -32.36
CA VAL A 39 -6.96 3.78 -32.84
C VAL A 39 -7.80 4.41 -31.72
N TRP A 40 -7.54 4.01 -30.48
CA TRP A 40 -8.28 4.44 -29.29
C TRP A 40 -7.79 5.77 -28.69
N GLN A 41 -6.67 6.32 -29.15
CA GLN A 41 -6.09 7.53 -28.57
C GLN A 41 -6.43 8.76 -29.40
N GLU A 42 -7.23 9.66 -28.82
CA GLU A 42 -7.57 10.95 -29.43
C GLU A 42 -6.35 11.89 -29.42
N LYS A 43 -5.91 12.29 -30.62
CA LYS A 43 -4.70 13.09 -30.81
C LYS A 43 -5.03 14.55 -31.07
N ASP A 44 -6.09 14.80 -31.83
CA ASP A 44 -6.39 16.13 -32.34
C ASP A 44 -6.95 17.02 -31.22
N TYR A 45 -7.67 16.44 -30.25
CA TYR A 45 -8.06 17.15 -29.03
C TYR A 45 -6.85 17.71 -28.26
N ILE A 46 -5.82 16.88 -28.03
CA ILE A 46 -4.63 17.29 -27.28
C ILE A 46 -3.79 18.28 -28.09
N LEU A 47 -3.57 17.99 -29.39
CA LEU A 47 -2.79 18.86 -30.26
C LEU A 47 -3.48 20.21 -30.50
N GLY A 48 -4.81 20.28 -30.44
CA GLY A 48 -5.58 21.52 -30.58
C GLY A 48 -5.22 22.59 -29.55
N TYR A 49 -4.80 22.20 -28.34
CA TYR A 49 -4.29 23.14 -27.32
C TYR A 49 -2.97 23.82 -27.72
N PHE A 50 -2.23 23.25 -28.67
CA PHE A 50 -0.93 23.75 -29.12
C PHE A 50 -1.00 24.49 -30.46
N GLY A 51 -2.19 24.59 -31.06
CA GLY A 51 -2.46 25.43 -32.23
C GLY A 51 -3.36 24.75 -33.27
N LYS A 52 -3.84 25.56 -34.22
CA LYS A 52 -4.78 25.14 -35.28
C LYS A 52 -4.12 24.33 -36.40
N HIS A 53 -2.83 24.55 -36.65
CA HIS A 53 -2.10 23.87 -37.72
C HIS A 53 -1.27 22.72 -37.17
N ARG A 54 -1.55 21.51 -37.64
CA ARG A 54 -0.95 20.25 -37.17
C ARG A 54 0.57 20.30 -36.96
N ASN A 55 1.33 20.74 -37.98
CA ASN A 55 2.79 20.78 -37.90
C ASN A 55 3.32 21.79 -36.85
N ARG A 56 2.62 22.91 -36.66
CA ARG A 56 2.99 23.89 -35.63
C ARG A 56 2.62 23.38 -34.24
N ALA A 57 1.44 22.79 -34.10
CA ALA A 57 0.96 22.19 -32.86
C ALA A 57 1.87 21.06 -32.37
N LEU A 58 2.33 20.18 -33.27
CA LEU A 58 3.28 19.11 -32.94
C LEU A 58 4.61 19.67 -32.39
N ARG A 59 5.17 20.68 -33.04
CA ARG A 59 6.42 21.32 -32.58
C ARG A 59 6.24 22.00 -31.22
N ALA A 60 5.13 22.70 -31.03
CA ALA A 60 4.81 23.35 -29.76
C ALA A 60 4.57 22.32 -28.64
N TYR A 61 3.85 21.23 -28.93
CA TYR A 61 3.67 20.11 -28.02
C TYR A 61 5.01 19.46 -27.62
N TRP A 62 5.88 19.20 -28.59
CA TRP A 62 7.17 18.58 -28.35
C TRP A 62 8.05 19.47 -27.45
N ARG A 63 8.13 20.77 -27.74
CA ARG A 63 8.83 21.76 -26.89
C ARG A 63 8.27 21.78 -25.47
N PHE A 64 6.95 21.77 -25.33
CA PHE A 64 6.28 21.70 -24.03
C PHE A 64 6.61 20.43 -23.23
N VAL A 65 6.86 19.30 -23.89
CA VAL A 65 7.32 18.06 -23.24
C VAL A 65 8.79 18.18 -22.86
N GLU A 66 9.65 18.69 -23.75
CA GLU A 66 11.09 18.90 -23.50
C GLU A 66 11.33 19.85 -22.32
N GLU A 67 10.63 20.99 -22.27
CA GLU A 67 10.67 21.92 -21.13
C GLU A 67 10.24 21.27 -19.81
N GLY A 68 9.44 20.20 -19.87
CA GLY A 68 9.02 19.43 -18.71
C GLY A 68 10.10 18.50 -18.15
N ARG A 69 11.19 18.27 -18.89
CA ARG A 69 12.33 17.44 -18.48
C ARG A 69 13.03 18.02 -17.25
N SER A 70 13.28 19.33 -17.26
CA SER A 70 13.98 20.05 -16.17
C SER A 70 13.13 20.19 -14.90
N GLN A 71 11.80 20.03 -15.00
CA GLN A 71 10.88 20.14 -13.86
C GLN A 71 10.98 18.95 -12.89
N GLY A 72 11.84 17.96 -13.19
CA GLY A 72 12.21 16.89 -12.28
C GLY A 72 11.02 16.20 -11.61
N ARG A 73 11.20 15.93 -10.32
CA ARG A 73 10.22 15.33 -9.41
C ARG A 73 9.28 16.43 -8.87
N ARG A 74 8.10 16.59 -9.46
CA ARG A 74 7.07 17.54 -8.96
C ARG A 74 6.32 16.94 -7.78
N ALA A 75 6.71 17.28 -6.55
CA ALA A 75 6.10 16.81 -5.31
C ALA A 75 4.59 17.15 -5.17
N GLU A 76 4.07 18.11 -5.95
CA GLU A 76 2.63 18.43 -6.02
C GLU A 76 1.83 17.48 -6.93
N LEU A 77 2.52 16.76 -7.82
CA LEU A 77 1.97 15.73 -8.71
C LEU A 77 2.37 14.32 -8.26
N MET A 78 3.12 14.23 -7.17
CA MET A 78 3.69 13.00 -6.64
C MET A 78 3.43 12.92 -5.15
N GLY A 79 2.66 11.92 -4.76
CA GLY A 79 2.15 11.76 -3.42
C GLY A 79 0.84 11.01 -3.55
N GLY A 80 0.61 10.04 -2.65
CA GLY A 80 -0.70 9.40 -2.54
C GLY A 80 -1.80 10.46 -2.42
N GLY A 81 -3.03 10.07 -2.77
CA GLY A 81 -4.18 10.95 -3.03
C GLY A 81 -4.58 11.84 -1.89
N LEU A 82 -4.02 11.63 -0.71
CA LEU A 82 -4.20 12.46 0.46
C LEU A 82 -3.81 13.94 0.23
N ILE A 83 -2.72 14.21 -0.49
CA ILE A 83 -2.20 15.58 -0.69
C ILE A 83 -3.07 16.43 -1.62
N ARG A 84 -3.76 15.81 -2.58
CA ARG A 84 -4.65 16.54 -3.51
C ARG A 84 -6.09 16.67 -3.00
N SER A 85 -6.54 15.72 -2.18
CA SER A 85 -7.90 15.71 -1.64
C SER A 85 -8.12 16.77 -0.57
N LEU A 86 -7.06 17.13 0.16
CA LEU A 86 -7.10 18.03 1.31
C LEU A 86 -6.61 19.45 1.00
N GLY A 87 -6.57 19.88 -0.27
CA GLY A 87 -6.25 21.28 -0.62
C GLY A 87 -4.75 21.64 -0.65
N GLY A 88 -3.85 20.66 -0.60
CA GLY A 88 -2.41 20.86 -0.77
C GLY A 88 -1.57 20.59 0.48
N TRP A 89 -0.26 20.85 0.38
CA TRP A 89 0.71 20.52 1.44
C TRP A 89 0.53 21.32 2.74
N SER A 90 -0.04 22.53 2.69
CA SER A 90 -0.32 23.36 3.87
C SER A 90 -1.31 22.70 4.83
N GLN A 91 -2.37 22.09 4.30
CA GLN A 91 -3.36 21.34 5.08
C GLN A 91 -2.83 19.98 5.54
N VAL A 92 -2.04 19.28 4.72
CA VAL A 92 -1.40 18.01 5.13
C VAL A 92 -0.38 18.22 6.24
N LEU A 93 0.40 19.31 6.22
CA LEU A 93 1.31 19.67 7.31
C LEU A 93 0.52 19.99 8.59
N SER A 94 -0.62 20.69 8.49
CA SER A 94 -1.49 20.96 9.64
C SER A 94 -2.10 19.69 10.26
N LEU A 95 -2.38 18.66 9.45
CA LEU A 95 -2.87 17.36 9.92
C LEU A 95 -1.75 16.53 10.57
N ARG A 96 -0.51 16.68 10.09
CA ARG A 96 0.67 16.06 10.70
C ARG A 96 0.95 16.64 12.09
N ASP A 97 0.71 17.93 12.25
CA ASP A 97 0.80 18.65 13.54
C ASP A 97 -0.35 18.26 14.50
N ARG A 98 -1.53 17.97 13.95
CA ARG A 98 -2.73 17.53 14.71
C ARG A 98 -2.81 16.02 15.02
N ARG A 99 -1.78 15.21 14.71
CA ARG A 99 -1.76 13.74 14.90
C ARG A 99 -2.94 12.99 14.25
N GLU A 100 -3.69 13.59 13.34
CA GLU A 100 -4.76 12.89 12.62
C GLU A 100 -4.14 12.08 11.48
N LYS A 101 -3.89 10.79 11.76
CA LYS A 101 -3.45 9.82 10.76
C LYS A 101 -4.63 9.53 9.82
N VAL A 102 -4.67 10.18 8.67
CA VAL A 102 -5.53 9.70 7.58
C VAL A 102 -4.93 8.41 7.04
N SER A 103 -5.59 7.28 7.30
CA SER A 103 -5.05 5.94 7.06
C SER A 103 -5.19 5.45 5.62
N TYR A 104 -5.97 6.13 4.76
CA TYR A 104 -6.38 5.61 3.45
C TYR A 104 -6.37 6.67 2.33
N ASP A 105 -6.08 6.24 1.09
CA ASP A 105 -6.10 7.11 -0.11
C ASP A 105 -7.53 7.25 -0.63
N ALA A 106 -8.05 8.49 -0.61
CA ALA A 106 -9.43 8.77 -0.95
C ALA A 106 -9.82 8.45 -2.41
N ARG A 107 -8.86 8.29 -3.32
CA ARG A 107 -9.13 7.92 -4.72
C ARG A 107 -9.28 6.42 -4.90
N ILE A 108 -8.80 5.62 -3.96
CA ILE A 108 -8.82 4.16 -4.03
C ILE A 108 -10.01 3.63 -3.23
N LEU A 109 -10.16 4.10 -1.98
CA LEU A 109 -11.18 3.59 -1.06
C LEU A 109 -12.33 4.58 -0.79
N GLY A 110 -12.26 5.81 -1.33
CA GLY A 110 -13.24 6.87 -1.06
C GLY A 110 -12.89 7.75 0.16
N GLY A 111 -13.72 8.75 0.45
CA GLY A 111 -13.50 9.69 1.56
C GLY A 111 -13.40 8.99 2.93
N SER A 112 -12.72 9.62 3.89
CA SER A 112 -12.52 9.06 5.24
C SER A 112 -13.82 8.69 5.94
N ASP A 113 -14.89 9.48 5.73
CA ASP A 113 -16.19 9.23 6.37
C ASP A 113 -16.87 7.99 5.78
N PHE A 114 -16.77 7.81 4.45
CA PHE A 114 -17.24 6.61 3.76
C PHE A 114 -16.43 5.38 4.19
N VAL A 115 -15.10 5.50 4.24
CA VAL A 115 -14.25 4.41 4.70
C VAL A 115 -14.53 4.07 6.15
N ASN A 116 -14.74 5.06 7.02
CA ASN A 116 -15.11 4.83 8.42
C ASN A 116 -16.49 4.19 8.56
N LEU A 117 -17.45 4.57 7.73
CA LEU A 117 -18.78 3.96 7.69
C LEU A 117 -18.70 2.48 7.26
N ILE A 118 -18.00 2.18 6.17
CA ILE A 118 -17.79 0.81 5.68
C ILE A 118 -16.96 0.00 6.67
N MET A 119 -15.91 0.60 7.24
CA MET A 119 -15.16 0.00 8.34
C MET A 119 -16.08 -0.25 9.52
N ASN A 120 -17.11 0.57 9.72
CA ASN A 120 -18.04 0.40 10.82
C ASN A 120 -19.07 -0.70 10.58
N GLU A 121 -19.48 -0.88 9.34
CA GLU A 121 -20.39 -1.94 8.91
C GLU A 121 -19.67 -3.27 8.70
N ALA A 122 -18.36 -3.23 8.44
CA ALA A 122 -17.52 -4.39 8.25
C ALA A 122 -17.50 -5.31 9.47
N ASP A 123 -17.62 -6.60 9.17
CA ASP A 123 -17.64 -7.66 10.16
C ASP A 123 -16.41 -7.61 11.09
N SER A 124 -16.58 -8.01 12.34
CA SER A 124 -15.54 -7.86 13.38
C SER A 124 -14.19 -8.48 12.98
N LYS A 125 -14.21 -9.56 12.20
CA LYS A 125 -13.03 -10.23 11.64
C LYS A 125 -12.27 -9.35 10.63
N LEU A 126 -12.98 -8.61 9.77
CA LEU A 126 -12.39 -7.72 8.77
C LEU A 126 -11.80 -6.44 9.39
N ARG A 127 -12.52 -5.84 10.34
CA ARG A 127 -12.01 -4.70 11.15
C ARG A 127 -10.68 -5.04 11.83
N ARG A 128 -10.58 -6.23 12.43
CA ARG A 128 -9.35 -6.71 13.10
C ARG A 128 -8.19 -6.85 12.13
N GLN A 129 -8.41 -7.37 10.92
CA GLN A 129 -7.40 -7.51 9.86
C GLN A 129 -6.92 -6.19 9.25
N LEU A 130 -7.65 -5.08 9.44
CA LEU A 130 -7.31 -3.77 8.88
C LEU A 130 -6.68 -2.79 9.89
N GLN A 131 -6.81 -3.00 11.20
CA GLN A 131 -6.13 -2.16 12.20
C GLN A 131 -4.62 -2.46 12.31
N PHE A 132 -3.81 -1.78 11.49
CA PHE A 132 -2.34 -1.91 11.49
C PHE A 132 -1.64 -1.23 12.69
N GLY A 133 -2.31 -0.30 13.39
CA GLY A 133 -1.71 0.53 14.44
C GLY A 133 -2.14 0.13 15.86
N GLY A 134 -1.67 -1.00 16.38
CA GLY A 134 -1.97 -1.40 17.76
C GLY A 134 -1.72 -2.88 18.07
N ARG A 135 -1.79 -3.73 17.04
CA ARG A 135 -1.64 -5.19 17.19
C ARG A 135 -0.38 -5.65 17.91
N LYS A 136 0.75 -4.95 17.71
CA LYS A 136 2.01 -5.30 18.37
C LYS A 136 1.95 -5.14 19.88
N LYS A 137 1.32 -4.06 20.35
CA LYS A 137 1.15 -3.81 21.79
C LYS A 137 0.19 -4.85 22.39
N THR A 138 -0.97 -5.04 21.75
CA THR A 138 -1.98 -6.00 22.19
C THR A 138 -1.47 -7.46 22.18
N ALA A 139 -0.67 -7.84 21.18
CA ALA A 139 -0.08 -9.17 21.11
C ALA A 139 0.95 -9.41 22.23
N ASN A 140 1.80 -8.43 22.52
CA ASN A 140 2.76 -8.53 23.62
C ASN A 140 2.06 -8.58 24.98
N GLU A 141 1.02 -7.77 25.19
CA GLU A 141 0.20 -7.82 26.41
C GLU A 141 -0.48 -9.19 26.58
N MET A 142 -0.99 -9.78 25.49
CA MET A 142 -1.55 -11.14 25.52
C MET A 142 -0.52 -12.21 25.84
N ILE A 143 0.69 -12.13 25.27
CA ILE A 143 1.77 -13.07 25.59
C ILE A 143 2.09 -12.99 27.08
N GLN A 144 2.30 -11.78 27.61
CA GLN A 144 2.59 -11.56 29.03
C GLN A 144 1.52 -12.18 29.93
N LYS A 145 0.25 -11.85 29.67
CA LYS A 145 -0.86 -12.33 30.48
C LYS A 145 -0.96 -13.85 30.48
N ILE A 146 -0.91 -14.48 29.31
CA ILE A 146 -1.11 -15.93 29.19
C ILE A 146 0.13 -16.69 29.69
N CYS A 147 1.35 -16.15 29.51
CA CYS A 147 2.56 -16.71 30.09
C CYS A 147 2.51 -16.74 31.63
N VAL A 148 2.02 -15.67 32.26
CA VAL A 148 1.83 -15.61 33.72
C VAL A 148 0.76 -16.60 34.19
N GLU A 149 -0.40 -16.65 33.52
CA GLU A 149 -1.49 -17.59 33.85
C GLU A 149 -1.03 -19.06 33.79
N GLU A 150 -0.22 -19.40 32.78
CA GLU A 150 0.23 -20.77 32.55
C GLU A 150 1.58 -21.05 33.24
N GLY A 151 2.23 -20.08 33.90
CA GLY A 151 3.53 -20.26 34.55
C GLY A 151 4.63 -20.73 33.59
N VAL A 152 4.72 -20.11 32.41
CA VAL A 152 5.76 -20.36 31.40
C VAL A 152 6.50 -19.05 31.14
N GLY A 153 7.83 -19.06 31.14
CA GLY A 153 8.62 -17.87 30.84
C GLY A 153 8.49 -17.43 29.38
N GLU A 154 8.51 -16.13 29.09
CA GLU A 154 8.45 -15.62 27.71
C GLU A 154 9.62 -16.11 26.84
N GLU A 155 10.82 -16.19 27.42
CA GLU A 155 12.00 -16.74 26.76
C GLU A 155 11.82 -18.22 26.42
N GLU A 156 11.21 -18.99 27.33
CA GLU A 156 10.89 -20.40 27.09
C GLU A 156 9.86 -20.54 25.96
N LEU A 157 8.85 -19.66 25.91
CA LEU A 157 7.86 -19.63 24.84
C LEU A 157 8.50 -19.35 23.47
N ARG A 158 9.48 -18.45 23.40
CA ARG A 158 10.19 -18.07 22.17
C ARG A 158 11.33 -19.03 21.78
N SER A 159 11.74 -19.90 22.69
CA SER A 159 12.85 -20.86 22.48
C SER A 159 12.48 -22.05 21.58
N GLY A 160 13.41 -22.96 21.32
CA GLY A 160 13.14 -24.24 20.69
C GLY A 160 12.42 -25.28 21.56
N SER A 161 11.98 -24.93 22.78
CA SER A 161 11.39 -25.89 23.73
C SER A 161 10.17 -26.61 23.15
N GLN A 162 10.15 -27.94 23.30
CA GLN A 162 9.07 -28.84 22.85
C GLN A 162 8.28 -29.44 24.02
N ARG A 163 8.42 -28.89 25.24
CA ARG A 163 7.63 -29.33 26.40
C ARG A 163 6.14 -29.22 26.07
N LYS A 164 5.35 -30.23 26.46
CA LYS A 164 3.90 -30.29 26.18
C LYS A 164 3.16 -29.01 26.60
N LYS A 165 3.54 -28.44 27.76
CA LYS A 165 2.97 -27.19 28.28
C LYS A 165 3.23 -25.99 27.35
N VAL A 166 4.47 -25.83 26.89
CA VAL A 166 4.87 -24.77 25.94
C VAL A 166 4.20 -24.96 24.58
N SER A 167 4.12 -26.20 24.10
CA SER A 167 3.46 -26.53 22.83
C SER A 167 1.96 -26.20 22.87
N LYS A 168 1.26 -26.55 23.97
CA LYS A 168 -0.16 -26.22 24.17
C LYS A 168 -0.38 -24.71 24.25
N LEU A 169 0.50 -24.00 24.94
CA LEU A 169 0.50 -22.54 25.03
C LEU A 169 0.69 -21.88 23.66
N ARG A 170 1.63 -22.37 22.83
CA ARG A 170 1.81 -21.89 21.45
C ARG A 170 0.57 -22.12 20.60
N GLY A 171 -0.12 -23.26 20.76
CA GLY A 171 -1.40 -23.52 20.11
C GLY A 171 -2.47 -22.49 20.48
N LYS A 172 -2.67 -22.27 21.79
CA LYS A 172 -3.62 -21.28 22.33
C LYS A 172 -3.33 -19.87 21.81
N LEU A 173 -2.07 -19.42 21.87
CA LEU A 173 -1.66 -18.10 21.39
C LEU A 173 -1.79 -17.98 19.87
N SER A 174 -1.39 -19.00 19.11
CA SER A 174 -1.50 -18.99 17.64
C SER A 174 -2.96 -18.91 17.20
N TYR A 175 -3.84 -19.67 17.84
CA TYR A 175 -5.28 -19.64 17.57
C TYR A 175 -5.86 -18.25 17.86
N ARG A 176 -5.57 -17.67 19.04
CA ARG A 176 -6.03 -16.32 19.39
C ARG A 176 -5.44 -15.25 18.48
N PHE A 177 -4.16 -15.31 18.13
CA PHE A 177 -3.57 -14.32 17.23
C PHE A 177 -4.15 -14.37 15.82
N SER A 178 -4.48 -15.58 15.34
CA SER A 178 -5.16 -15.73 14.05
C SER A 178 -6.62 -15.24 14.11
N HIS A 179 -7.40 -15.67 15.10
CA HIS A 179 -8.84 -15.40 15.18
C HIS A 179 -9.20 -14.03 15.80
N GLU A 180 -8.44 -13.58 16.79
CA GLU A 180 -8.70 -12.35 17.54
C GLU A 180 -7.91 -11.16 16.99
N LEU A 181 -6.70 -11.35 16.48
CA LEU A 181 -5.86 -10.26 15.95
C LEU A 181 -5.74 -10.25 14.42
N GLY A 182 -6.25 -11.28 13.73
CA GLY A 182 -6.18 -11.37 12.27
C GLY A 182 -4.74 -11.43 11.73
N MET A 183 -3.79 -11.91 12.53
CA MET A 183 -2.39 -11.98 12.15
C MET A 183 -2.15 -13.09 11.13
N SER A 184 -1.22 -12.84 10.19
CA SER A 184 -0.75 -13.88 9.29
C SER A 184 0.10 -14.91 10.04
N MET A 185 0.18 -16.15 9.53
CA MET A 185 0.99 -17.21 10.15
C MET A 185 2.47 -16.83 10.28
N ALA A 186 2.99 -16.06 9.31
CA ALA A 186 4.36 -15.53 9.34
C ALA A 186 4.56 -14.45 10.41
N GLU A 187 3.53 -13.64 10.68
CA GLU A 187 3.55 -12.68 11.78
C GLU A 187 3.49 -13.38 13.14
N ILE A 188 2.60 -14.35 13.30
CA ILE A 188 2.48 -15.17 14.52
C ILE A 188 3.81 -15.88 14.82
N GLY A 189 4.43 -16.48 13.81
CA GLY A 189 5.71 -17.17 13.96
C GLY A 189 6.81 -16.24 14.48
N ARG A 190 6.86 -14.98 14.03
CA ARG A 190 7.79 -13.97 14.55
C ARG A 190 7.53 -13.62 16.02
N TYR A 191 6.27 -13.57 16.46
CA TYR A 191 5.96 -13.34 17.87
C TYR A 191 6.29 -14.54 18.76
N LEU A 192 6.17 -15.77 18.25
CA LEU A 192 6.34 -16.99 19.03
C LEU A 192 7.71 -17.67 18.87
N GLY A 193 8.59 -17.14 18.02
CA GLY A 193 9.92 -17.71 17.77
C GLY A 193 9.91 -19.02 16.96
N VAL A 194 8.86 -19.27 16.18
CA VAL A 194 8.67 -20.53 15.44
C VAL A 194 8.39 -20.30 13.95
N CYS A 195 8.65 -21.33 13.14
CA CYS A 195 8.36 -21.29 11.71
C CYS A 195 6.85 -21.33 11.41
N THR A 196 6.46 -20.88 10.22
CA THR A 196 5.05 -20.83 9.75
C THR A 196 4.36 -22.19 9.79
N SER A 197 5.07 -23.27 9.43
CA SER A 197 4.53 -24.63 9.47
C SER A 197 4.22 -25.11 10.88
N ALA A 198 5.02 -24.69 11.88
CA ALA A 198 4.77 -25.01 13.27
C ALA A 198 3.53 -24.28 13.80
N VAL A 199 3.33 -23.02 13.42
CA VAL A 199 2.11 -22.26 13.74
C VAL A 199 0.87 -22.93 13.18
N CYS A 200 0.91 -23.32 11.89
CA CYS A 200 -0.23 -23.98 11.24
C CYS A 200 -0.63 -25.28 11.95
N LYS A 201 0.35 -26.14 12.25
CA LYS A 201 0.13 -27.38 13.01
C LYS A 201 -0.40 -27.09 14.43
N ALA A 202 0.16 -26.10 15.12
CA ALA A 202 -0.25 -25.74 16.47
C ALA A 202 -1.71 -25.26 16.54
N ILE A 203 -2.18 -24.53 15.52
CA ILE A 203 -3.59 -24.13 15.39
C ILE A 203 -4.48 -25.36 15.18
N GLN A 204 -4.12 -26.25 14.24
CA GLN A 204 -4.89 -27.47 13.97
C GLN A 204 -5.03 -28.36 15.21
N TYR A 205 -3.94 -28.56 15.95
CA TYR A 205 -3.97 -29.34 17.19
C TYR A 205 -4.82 -28.67 18.27
N TYR A 206 -4.75 -27.35 18.40
CA TYR A 206 -5.55 -26.62 19.37
C TYR A 206 -7.05 -26.64 19.03
N GLU A 207 -7.41 -26.50 17.75
CA GLU A 207 -8.80 -26.63 17.29
C GLU A 207 -9.36 -28.04 17.53
N ALA A 208 -8.53 -29.08 17.38
CA ALA A 208 -8.92 -30.44 17.71
C ALA A 208 -9.13 -30.65 19.23
N ASP A 209 -8.33 -29.98 20.06
CA ASP A 209 -8.46 -30.00 21.53
C ASP A 209 -9.71 -29.26 22.02
N LEU A 210 -10.16 -28.21 21.30
CA LEU A 210 -11.38 -27.45 21.62
C LEU A 210 -12.68 -28.19 21.26
N LYS A 211 -12.62 -29.19 20.37
CA LYS A 211 -13.78 -29.98 19.93
C LYS A 211 -14.01 -31.24 20.78
N LYS A 212 -13.15 -31.50 21.76
CA LYS A 212 -13.29 -32.58 22.74
C LYS A 212 -13.90 -32.05 24.03
#